data_AF-A0A7Y6PM38-F1
#
_entry.id   AF-A0A7Y6PM38-F1
#
_cell.length_a   1.000
_cell.length_b   1.000
_cell.length_c   1.000
_cell.angle_alpha   90.00
_cell.angle_beta   90.00
_cell.angle_gamma   90.00
#
_symmetry.space_group_name_H-M   'P 1'
#
loop_
_entity.id
_entity.type
_entity.pdbx_description
1 polymer ?
#
loop_
_entity_poly.entity_id
_entity_poly.type
_entity_poly.pdbx_seq_one_letter_code
_entity_poly.pdbx_strand_id
1 'polypeptide(L)' 'MEDFVQKMVDKVGIDKATAEKVIAFLKDHADDAVKYLQSSGVADKLPGGLGDKLGKLF' A
#
# COMPACT_ATOMS: atom_id res chain seq x y z
N MET A 1 1.54 4.31 9.55
CA MET A 1 1.16 3.00 8.97
C MET A 1 -0.29 2.64 9.28
N GLU A 2 -0.80 2.90 10.49
CA GLU A 2 -2.22 2.69 10.82
C GLU A 2 -3.18 3.44 9.90
N ASP A 3 -2.86 4.68 9.53
CA ASP A 3 -3.61 5.44 8.50
C ASP A 3 -3.66 4.78 7.12
N PHE A 4 -2.65 3.96 6.78
CA PHE A 4 -2.61 3.23 5.51
C PHE A 4 -3.46 1.96 5.61
N VAL A 5 -3.35 1.22 6.72
CA VAL A 5 -4.24 0.08 7.03
C VAL A 5 -5.70 0.51 6.94
N GLN A 6 -6.07 1.57 7.67
CA GLN A 6 -7.44 2.06 7.72
C GLN A 6 -7.95 2.43 6.32
N LYS A 7 -7.13 3.12 5.51
CA LYS A 7 -7.48 3.41 4.13
C LYS A 7 -7.57 2.18 3.23
N MET A 8 -6.75 1.15 3.43
CA MET A 8 -6.90 -0.10 2.70
C MET A 8 -8.23 -0.78 3.04
N VAL A 9 -8.63 -0.77 4.30
CA VAL A 9 -9.95 -1.27 4.72
C VAL A 9 -11.06 -0.44 4.08
N ASP A 10 -11.03 0.88 4.22
CA ASP A 10 -12.10 1.77 3.79
C ASP A 10 -12.18 1.99 2.27
N LYS A 11 -11.07 1.86 1.53
CA LYS A 11 -11.01 2.19 0.09
C LYS A 11 -10.78 0.98 -0.81
N VAL A 12 -10.07 -0.03 -0.33
CA VAL A 12 -9.81 -1.27 -1.07
C VAL A 12 -10.79 -2.36 -0.63
N GLY A 13 -11.42 -2.22 0.55
CA GLY A 13 -12.41 -3.16 1.05
C GLY A 13 -11.80 -4.43 1.61
N ILE A 14 -10.50 -4.42 1.94
CA ILE A 14 -9.82 -5.58 2.53
C ILE A 14 -9.92 -5.54 4.06
N ASP A 15 -10.01 -6.69 4.71
CA ASP A 15 -10.05 -6.75 6.17
C ASP A 15 -8.74 -6.23 6.82
N LYS A 16 -8.84 -5.71 8.04
CA LYS A 16 -7.72 -5.15 8.80
C LYS A 16 -6.55 -6.14 8.95
N ALA A 17 -6.83 -7.41 9.19
CA ALA A 17 -5.79 -8.44 9.32
C ALA A 17 -5.04 -8.67 7.99
N THR A 18 -5.74 -8.56 6.86
CA THR A 18 -5.14 -8.65 5.53
C THR A 18 -4.31 -7.41 5.21
N ALA A 19 -4.83 -6.22 5.54
CA ALA A 19 -4.12 -4.97 5.36
C ALA A 19 -2.80 -4.92 6.16
N GLU A 20 -2.79 -5.42 7.39
CA GLU A 20 -1.55 -5.56 8.18
C GLU A 20 -0.54 -6.52 7.54
N LYS A 21 -0.99 -7.66 7.01
CA LYS A 21 -0.13 -8.60 6.27
C LYS A 21 0.44 -7.98 5.01
N VAL A 22 -0.34 -7.20 4.28
CA VAL A 22 0.12 -6.48 3.09
C VAL A 22 1.18 -5.45 3.47
N ILE A 23 0.99 -4.69 4.54
CA ILE A 23 2.02 -3.74 5.02
C ILE A 23 3.28 -4.47 5.46
N ALA A 24 3.17 -5.59 6.17
CA ALA A 24 4.32 -6.39 6.58
C ALA A 24 5.09 -6.90 5.35
N PHE A 25 4.37 -7.43 4.35
CA PHE A 25 4.97 -7.85 3.08
C PHE A 25 5.65 -6.69 2.34
N LEU A 26 4.98 -5.54 2.25
CA LEU A 26 5.53 -4.35 1.58
C LEU A 26 6.75 -3.79 2.32
N LYS A 27 6.83 -3.95 3.65
CA LYS A 27 8.01 -3.58 4.43
C LYS A 27 9.18 -4.52 4.19
N ASP A 28 8.93 -5.83 4.24
CA ASP A 28 9.96 -6.85 4.06
C ASP A 28 10.50 -6.86 2.63
N HIS A 29 9.67 -6.46 1.68
CA HIS A 29 10.02 -6.35 0.27
C HIS A 29 10.07 -4.89 -0.22
N ALA A 30 10.33 -3.93 0.65
CA ALA A 30 10.29 -2.50 0.34
C ALA A 30 11.04 -2.14 -0.96
N ASP A 31 12.29 -2.55 -1.08
CA ASP A 31 13.13 -2.28 -2.25
C ASP A 31 12.54 -2.80 -3.57
N ASP A 32 11.99 -4.01 -3.57
CA ASP A 32 11.43 -4.64 -4.78
C ASP A 32 9.98 -4.22 -5.03
N ALA A 33 9.16 -4.14 -3.99
CA ALA A 33 7.75 -3.81 -4.06
C ALA A 33 7.54 -2.35 -4.45
N VAL A 34 8.36 -1.42 -3.92
CA VAL A 34 8.34 0.00 -4.34
C VAL A 34 8.72 0.10 -5.81
N LYS A 35 9.78 -0.60 -6.21
CA LYS A 35 10.22 -0.62 -7.60
C LYS A 35 9.16 -1.19 -8.54
N TYR A 36 8.45 -2.24 -8.12
CA TYR A 36 7.35 -2.83 -8.89
C TYR A 36 6.10 -1.93 -8.92
N LEU A 37 5.76 -1.28 -7.80
CA LEU A 37 4.63 -0.33 -7.73
C LEU A 37 4.86 0.91 -8.60
N GLN A 38 6.08 1.44 -8.60
CA GLN A 38 6.48 2.56 -9.44
C GLN A 38 6.51 2.19 -10.93
N SER A 39 7.00 0.99 -11.27
CA SER A 39 7.08 0.55 -12.66
C SER A 39 5.75 0.07 -13.25
N SER A 40 4.80 -0.39 -12.42
CA SER A 40 3.50 -0.89 -12.87
C SER A 40 2.43 0.19 -13.03
N GLY A 41 2.68 1.43 -12.60
CA GLY A 41 1.67 2.50 -12.58
C GLY A 41 0.46 2.18 -11.70
N VAL A 42 0.57 1.15 -10.85
CA VAL A 42 -0.49 0.72 -9.93
C VAL A 42 -0.70 1.77 -8.84
N ALA A 43 0.34 2.52 -8.49
CA ALA A 43 0.24 3.65 -7.57
C ALA A 43 -0.86 4.66 -7.98
N ASP A 44 -0.96 4.99 -9.27
CA ASP A 44 -2.00 5.89 -9.81
C ASP A 44 -3.40 5.29 -9.79
N LYS A 45 -3.51 3.96 -9.79
CA LYS A 45 -4.79 3.24 -9.77
C LYS A 45 -5.30 2.96 -8.37
N LEU A 46 -4.49 3.18 -7.34
CA LEU A 46 -4.89 2.94 -5.96
C LEU A 46 -5.82 4.07 -5.46
N PRO A 47 -7.06 3.74 -5.07
CA PRO A 47 -8.07 4.74 -4.73
C PRO A 47 -7.70 5.57 -3.50
N GLY A 48 -8.14 6.84 -3.46
CA GLY A 48 -8.04 7.68 -2.26
C GLY A 48 -6.62 8.14 -1.89
N GLY A 49 -5.72 8.26 -2.87
CA GLY A 49 -4.33 8.69 -2.66
C GLY A 49 -3.50 7.67 -1.89
N LEU A 50 -3.89 6.40 -1.95
CA LEU A 50 -3.15 5.29 -1.34
C LEU A 50 -1.77 5.13 -1.99
N GLY A 51 -1.67 5.25 -3.33
CA GLY A 51 -0.38 5.20 -4.02
C GLY A 51 0.60 6.29 -3.57
N ASP A 52 0.11 7.52 -3.42
CA ASP A 52 0.91 8.67 -2.97
C ASP A 52 1.41 8.51 -1.53
N LYS A 53 0.57 7.93 -0.64
CA LYS A 53 0.97 7.59 0.73
C LYS A 53 1.97 6.43 0.77
N LEU A 54 1.83 5.45 -0.11
CA LEU A 54 2.76 4.32 -0.22
C LEU A 54 4.15 4.81 -0.69
N GLY A 55 4.19 5.64 -1.72
CA GLY A 55 5.43 6.24 -2.22
C GLY A 55 6.06 7.29 -1.30
N LYS A 56 5.38 7.70 -0.22
CA LYS A 56 5.95 8.55 0.85
C LYS A 56 6.43 7.76 2.07
N LEU A 57 6.05 6.48 2.18
CA LEU A 57 6.46 5.59 3.27
C LEU A 57 7.81 4.91 2.99
N PHE A 58 8.28 4.97 1.75
CA PHE A 58 9.54 4.48 1.23
C PHE A 58 10.20 5.58 0.41
#